data_AF-A0A7C4AGU5-F1
#
_entry.id   AF-A0A7C4AGU5-F1
#
_cell.length_a   1.000
_cell.length_b   1.000
_cell.length_c   1.000
_cell.angle_alpha   90.00
_cell.angle_beta   90.00
_cell.angle_gamma   90.00
#
_symmetry.space_group_name_H-M   'P 1'
#
loop_
_entity.id
_entity.type
_entity.pdbx_description
1 polymer ?
#
loop_
_entity_poly.entity_id
_entity_poly.type
_entity_poly.pdbx_seq_one_letter_code
_entity_poly.pdbx_strand_id
1 'polypeptide(L)'
;MHFRGILAGVLTLALCITLGMAPGALAQETPAADSPAAEQPQAKPATPARPRAPAPKPPAKAGEVVPFDQQAEPAGPAPAVPAAPSPRAAKTSPGVQKAGSAPVKPGGGKAAIGALLPLTGPKASQGQSAKTAIELAVSDLNAQLAEMGSSSRVSVRIEDTASVKATALERIKAMAAAGIKLVIGPYTDDEVDAVIDFAGKNGIMLLSPASAGPYLAKPGDNLFRFTPSDSFQAEALAVLANQEGCTHIIPIWVGDMYGDELITHVKGQFANLGGQVIPGTRFRPDETKFQKYVADLKAQIDKHAKDKKKLAILVAARGEQTASILAEAARLGGMDEPKWYGGDDSALRGAVTQDQAVAQFAAKVRMAFARPGETGTQL
;
A
#
# COMPACT_ATOMS: atom_id res chain seq x y z
N MET A 1 -1.01 15.49 12.60
CA MET A 1 0.23 16.19 12.18
C MET A 1 1.00 15.44 11.08
N HIS A 2 1.13 14.10 11.12
CA HIS A 2 1.89 13.32 10.12
C HIS A 2 1.36 13.37 8.66
N PHE A 3 0.05 13.46 8.45
CA PHE A 3 -0.52 13.62 7.09
C PHE A 3 -0.11 14.94 6.41
N ARG A 4 0.26 15.98 7.18
CA ARG A 4 0.72 17.26 6.65
C ARG A 4 2.10 17.15 6.01
N GLY A 5 2.99 16.32 6.56
CA GLY A 5 4.37 16.19 6.06
C GLY A 5 4.46 15.43 4.73
N ILE A 6 3.73 14.31 4.61
CA ILE A 6 3.70 13.53 3.37
C ILE A 6 3.07 14.38 2.26
N LEU A 7 1.92 15.00 2.52
CA LEU A 7 1.19 15.77 1.52
C LEU A 7 1.88 17.10 1.14
N ALA A 8 2.58 17.74 2.09
CA ALA A 8 3.47 18.86 1.77
C ALA A 8 4.60 18.38 0.83
N GLY A 9 5.23 17.23 1.10
CA GLY A 9 6.22 16.62 0.21
C GLY A 9 5.66 16.29 -1.18
N VAL A 10 4.41 15.79 -1.26
CA VAL A 10 3.69 15.55 -2.53
C VAL A 10 3.51 16.85 -3.31
N LEU A 11 3.07 17.92 -2.64
CA LEU A 11 2.84 19.22 -3.28
C LEU A 11 4.17 19.89 -3.69
N THR A 12 5.22 19.77 -2.88
CA THR A 12 6.55 20.29 -3.20
C THR A 12 7.16 19.55 -4.38
N LEU A 13 7.08 18.21 -4.41
CA LEU A 13 7.56 17.41 -5.55
C LEU A 13 6.74 17.70 -6.82
N ALA A 14 5.41 17.81 -6.68
CA ALA A 14 4.52 18.23 -7.75
C ALA A 14 4.88 19.61 -8.30
N LEU A 15 5.26 20.55 -7.43
CA LEU A 15 5.67 21.90 -7.82
C LEU A 15 7.03 21.89 -8.54
N CYS A 16 8.00 21.11 -8.05
CA CYS A 16 9.30 20.95 -8.73
C CYS A 16 9.14 20.39 -10.16
N ILE A 17 8.25 19.40 -10.33
CA ILE A 17 7.99 18.77 -11.63
C ILE A 17 7.21 19.71 -12.57
N THR A 18 6.25 20.48 -12.04
CA THR A 18 5.40 21.36 -12.86
C THR A 18 6.04 22.72 -13.18
N LEU A 19 6.90 23.25 -12.30
CA LEU A 19 7.58 24.54 -12.48
C LEU A 19 9.06 24.42 -12.91
N GLY A 20 9.59 23.21 -13.06
CA GLY A 20 10.98 22.99 -13.48
C GLY A 20 12.02 23.50 -12.48
N MET A 21 11.68 23.56 -11.18
CA MET A 21 12.59 24.06 -10.14
C MET A 21 13.44 22.92 -9.58
N ALA A 22 14.76 23.11 -9.53
CA ALA A 22 15.70 22.14 -8.98
C ALA A 22 15.51 21.96 -7.45
N PRO A 23 15.61 20.73 -6.92
CA PRO A 23 15.30 20.41 -5.52
C PRO A 23 16.27 21.01 -4.47
N GLY A 24 17.34 21.70 -4.89
CA GLY A 24 18.42 22.16 -4.01
C GLY A 24 18.18 23.45 -3.24
N ALA A 25 17.04 24.13 -3.40
CA ALA A 25 16.84 25.46 -2.81
C ALA A 25 16.35 25.47 -1.34
N LEU A 26 16.08 24.30 -0.72
CA LEU A 26 15.40 24.24 0.58
C LEU A 26 16.02 23.27 1.62
N ALA A 27 17.21 22.71 1.40
CA ALA A 27 17.81 21.80 2.38
C ALA A 27 18.86 22.50 3.26
N GLN A 28 18.65 22.52 4.59
CA GLN A 28 19.72 22.72 5.57
C GLN A 28 20.46 21.38 5.78
N GLU A 29 21.79 21.41 5.67
CA GLU A 29 22.68 20.25 5.74
C GLU A 29 22.93 19.77 7.19
N THR A 30 23.12 18.45 7.36
CA THR A 30 23.87 17.87 8.48
C THR A 30 24.70 16.68 7.96
N PRO A 31 25.92 16.43 8.50
CA PRO A 31 26.98 15.70 7.78
C PRO A 31 26.94 14.18 8.01
N ALA A 32 27.47 13.45 7.02
CA ALA A 32 27.60 11.98 7.00
C ALA A 32 28.87 11.49 7.74
N ALA A 33 28.83 10.23 8.22
CA ALA A 33 29.96 9.52 8.83
C ALA A 33 30.43 8.36 7.94
N ASP A 34 31.75 8.22 7.81
CA ASP A 34 32.48 7.28 6.94
C ASP A 34 32.75 5.90 7.57
N SER A 35 32.72 4.84 6.76
CA SER A 35 33.67 3.69 6.81
C SER A 35 33.53 2.72 5.61
N PRO A 36 34.59 1.96 5.22
CA PRO A 36 34.76 1.43 3.86
C PRO A 36 34.34 -0.04 3.66
N ALA A 37 34.02 -0.41 2.41
CA ALA A 37 33.70 -1.78 1.97
C ALA A 37 34.72 -2.30 0.91
N ALA A 38 34.99 -3.61 0.93
CA ALA A 38 35.83 -4.33 -0.02
C ALA A 38 34.99 -4.99 -1.16
N GLU A 39 35.58 -5.10 -2.36
CA GLU A 39 34.93 -5.44 -3.64
C GLU A 39 35.17 -6.91 -4.07
N GLN A 40 34.16 -7.58 -4.64
CA GLN A 40 34.29 -8.82 -5.41
C GLN A 40 33.36 -8.82 -6.66
N PRO A 41 33.72 -9.51 -7.76
CA PRO A 41 33.13 -9.27 -9.09
C PRO A 41 31.87 -10.11 -9.41
N GLN A 42 30.89 -9.48 -10.09
CA GLN A 42 29.61 -10.06 -10.52
C GLN A 42 29.65 -10.70 -11.93
N ALA A 43 28.98 -11.84 -12.10
CA ALA A 43 28.69 -12.49 -13.38
C ALA A 43 27.26 -12.20 -13.88
N LYS A 44 27.06 -12.09 -15.21
CA LYS A 44 25.78 -11.77 -15.88
C LYS A 44 24.77 -12.93 -15.87
N PRO A 45 23.46 -12.71 -15.66
CA PRO A 45 22.44 -13.72 -15.92
C PRO A 45 21.63 -13.48 -17.22
N ALA A 46 21.23 -14.60 -17.83
CA ALA A 46 20.43 -14.73 -19.04
C ALA A 46 18.91 -14.70 -18.78
N THR A 47 18.12 -14.39 -19.82
CA THR A 47 16.66 -14.17 -19.80
C THR A 47 15.84 -15.47 -19.91
N PRO A 48 14.82 -15.71 -19.06
CA PRO A 48 13.75 -16.68 -19.34
C PRO A 48 12.40 -16.03 -19.67
N ALA A 49 11.61 -16.75 -20.47
CA ALA A 49 10.31 -16.36 -21.04
C ALA A 49 9.14 -16.36 -20.03
N ARG A 50 8.09 -15.58 -20.36
CA ARG A 50 6.92 -15.24 -19.52
C ARG A 50 5.80 -16.31 -19.56
N PRO A 51 5.25 -16.78 -18.41
CA PRO A 51 4.02 -17.57 -18.38
C PRO A 51 2.76 -16.68 -18.53
N ARG A 52 1.72 -17.25 -19.14
CA ARG A 52 0.42 -16.62 -19.42
C ARG A 52 -0.45 -16.63 -18.15
N ALA A 53 -1.10 -15.51 -17.81
CA ALA A 53 -2.00 -15.42 -16.66
C ALA A 53 -3.23 -16.34 -16.82
N PRO A 54 -3.68 -17.04 -15.75
CA PRO A 54 -4.89 -17.86 -15.77
C PRO A 54 -6.16 -17.01 -15.82
N ALA A 55 -7.23 -17.56 -16.41
CA ALA A 55 -8.53 -16.91 -16.54
C ALA A 55 -9.29 -16.80 -15.19
N PRO A 56 -10.17 -15.80 -15.01
CA PRO A 56 -10.94 -15.63 -13.78
C PRO A 56 -11.92 -16.80 -13.55
N LYS A 57 -11.99 -17.29 -12.31
CA LYS A 57 -12.91 -18.36 -11.89
C LYS A 57 -14.34 -17.83 -11.72
N PRO A 58 -15.38 -18.67 -11.94
CA PRO A 58 -16.78 -18.28 -11.75
C PRO A 58 -17.09 -17.91 -10.29
N PRO A 59 -18.03 -16.98 -10.03
CA PRO A 59 -18.37 -16.55 -8.68
C PRO A 59 -19.08 -17.67 -7.90
N ALA A 60 -18.59 -17.95 -6.69
CA ALA A 60 -19.20 -18.88 -5.74
C ALA A 60 -20.58 -18.39 -5.27
N LYS A 61 -21.48 -19.27 -4.80
CA LYS A 61 -22.82 -18.90 -4.30
C LYS A 61 -22.74 -18.26 -2.90
N ALA A 62 -23.81 -17.58 -2.47
CA ALA A 62 -23.88 -16.98 -1.13
C ALA A 62 -23.76 -18.06 -0.04
N GLY A 63 -22.84 -17.86 0.92
CA GLY A 63 -22.56 -18.82 1.99
C GLY A 63 -21.80 -20.09 1.56
N GLU A 64 -21.25 -20.11 0.35
CA GLU A 64 -20.37 -21.18 -0.13
C GLU A 64 -18.91 -20.88 0.24
N VAL A 65 -18.25 -21.83 0.92
CA VAL A 65 -16.80 -21.76 1.19
C VAL A 65 -16.06 -22.15 -0.08
N VAL A 66 -15.19 -21.27 -0.57
CA VAL A 66 -14.42 -21.54 -1.78
C VAL A 66 -13.19 -22.38 -1.43
N PRO A 67 -12.99 -23.56 -2.05
CA PRO A 67 -11.82 -24.39 -1.78
C PRO A 67 -10.52 -23.65 -2.09
N PHE A 68 -9.52 -23.80 -1.20
CA PHE A 68 -8.17 -23.28 -1.42
C PHE A 68 -7.49 -24.05 -2.55
N ASP A 69 -7.08 -23.36 -3.61
CA ASP A 69 -6.38 -23.99 -4.73
C ASP A 69 -4.88 -24.01 -4.45
N GLN A 70 -4.27 -25.19 -4.45
CA GLN A 70 -2.87 -25.38 -4.03
C GLN A 70 -1.85 -24.87 -5.07
N GLN A 71 -2.30 -24.68 -6.32
CA GLN A 71 -1.46 -24.33 -7.47
C GLN A 71 -1.33 -22.81 -7.66
N ALA A 72 -0.49 -22.19 -6.85
CA ALA A 72 0.26 -21.02 -7.30
C ALA A 72 1.70 -21.49 -7.47
N GLU A 73 2.24 -21.44 -8.68
CA GLU A 73 3.68 -21.57 -8.88
C GLU A 73 4.39 -20.51 -8.04
N PRO A 74 5.57 -20.80 -7.47
CA PRO A 74 6.30 -19.82 -6.69
C PRO A 74 6.45 -18.55 -7.52
N ALA A 75 6.02 -17.41 -6.97
CA ALA A 75 6.44 -16.12 -7.50
C ALA A 75 7.97 -16.17 -7.55
N GLY A 76 8.53 -16.04 -8.77
CA GLY A 76 9.98 -15.96 -8.94
C GLY A 76 10.55 -14.91 -7.98
N PRO A 77 11.81 -15.05 -7.54
CA PRO A 77 12.41 -14.11 -6.62
C PRO A 77 12.16 -12.70 -7.12
N ALA A 78 11.69 -11.81 -6.24
CA ALA A 78 11.61 -10.39 -6.56
C ALA A 78 12.95 -9.99 -7.20
N PRO A 79 12.95 -9.31 -8.37
CA PRO A 79 14.18 -8.94 -9.01
C PRO A 79 15.02 -8.18 -7.98
N ALA A 80 16.23 -8.69 -7.71
CA ALA A 80 17.18 -7.98 -6.87
C ALA A 80 17.31 -6.56 -7.42
N VAL A 81 16.94 -5.57 -6.61
CA VAL A 81 17.24 -4.18 -6.94
C VAL A 81 18.76 -4.12 -7.07
N PRO A 82 19.32 -3.83 -8.26
CA PRO A 82 20.77 -3.69 -8.37
C PRO A 82 21.17 -2.58 -7.41
N ALA A 83 22.19 -2.85 -6.58
CA ALA A 83 22.78 -1.83 -5.73
C ALA A 83 23.04 -0.58 -6.59
N ALA A 84 22.61 0.58 -6.10
CA ALA A 84 22.89 1.85 -6.75
C ALA A 84 24.41 1.92 -7.04
N PRO A 85 24.83 2.31 -8.26
CA PRO A 85 26.24 2.40 -8.58
C PRO A 85 26.91 3.35 -7.59
N SER A 86 27.96 2.87 -6.92
CA SER A 86 28.79 3.71 -6.06
C SER A 86 29.30 4.91 -6.87
N PRO A 87 29.37 6.11 -6.26
CA PRO A 87 29.80 7.30 -6.97
C PRO A 87 31.23 7.10 -7.49
N ARG A 88 31.35 7.02 -8.82
CA ARG A 88 32.65 6.99 -9.49
C ARG A 88 33.38 8.28 -9.15
N ALA A 89 34.53 8.19 -8.49
CA ALA A 89 35.41 9.32 -8.26
C ALA A 89 35.77 9.96 -9.62
N ALA A 90 35.27 11.17 -9.85
CA ALA A 90 35.61 11.97 -11.00
C ALA A 90 37.05 12.44 -10.85
N LYS A 91 37.89 12.13 -11.85
CA LYS A 91 39.23 12.68 -11.97
C LYS A 91 39.12 14.21 -12.09
N THR A 92 39.87 14.91 -11.24
CA THR A 92 39.98 16.36 -11.21
C THR A 92 40.60 16.88 -12.51
N SER A 93 39.87 17.76 -13.21
CA SER A 93 40.45 18.74 -14.15
C SER A 93 40.25 20.15 -13.59
N PRO A 94 41.17 21.10 -13.87
CA PRO A 94 41.25 22.34 -13.10
C PRO A 94 40.31 23.43 -13.61
N GLY A 95 39.65 24.10 -12.68
CA GLY A 95 39.25 25.51 -12.78
C GLY A 95 38.07 25.84 -13.68
N VAL A 96 36.87 25.90 -13.09
CA VAL A 96 35.79 26.75 -13.64
C VAL A 96 35.47 27.82 -12.60
N GLN A 97 35.56 29.06 -13.06
CA GLN A 97 35.36 30.27 -12.31
C GLN A 97 33.94 30.36 -11.75
N LYS A 98 33.83 30.97 -10.57
CA LYS A 98 32.60 31.25 -9.83
C LYS A 98 31.72 32.24 -10.63
N ALA A 99 30.82 31.71 -11.47
CA ALA A 99 29.74 32.52 -12.05
C ALA A 99 28.70 32.78 -10.96
N GLY A 100 28.52 34.05 -10.59
CA GLY A 100 27.48 34.47 -9.65
C GLY A 100 26.10 34.11 -10.19
N SER A 101 25.37 33.25 -9.48
CA SER A 101 23.97 32.97 -9.75
C SER A 101 23.15 34.19 -9.32
N ALA A 102 22.69 34.98 -10.29
CA ALA A 102 21.62 35.93 -10.04
C ALA A 102 20.35 35.16 -9.59
N PRO A 103 19.55 35.71 -8.65
CA PRO A 103 18.30 35.08 -8.24
C PRO A 103 17.36 34.99 -9.43
N VAL A 104 17.00 33.76 -9.81
CA VAL A 104 15.96 33.50 -10.80
C VAL A 104 14.64 33.97 -10.17
N LYS A 105 14.08 35.08 -10.69
CA LYS A 105 12.71 35.47 -10.36
C LYS A 105 11.78 34.30 -10.71
N PRO A 106 10.96 33.80 -9.77
CA PRO A 106 9.93 32.82 -10.10
C PRO A 106 9.04 33.39 -11.21
N GLY A 107 8.98 32.71 -12.35
CA GLY A 107 8.02 33.05 -13.40
C GLY A 107 6.58 32.93 -12.87
N GLY A 108 5.66 33.73 -13.40
CA GLY A 108 4.24 33.63 -13.07
C GLY A 108 3.54 32.49 -13.81
N GLY A 109 2.57 31.84 -13.17
CA GLY A 109 1.79 30.75 -13.77
C GLY A 109 0.73 30.18 -12.83
N LYS A 110 -0.27 29.49 -13.38
CA LYS A 110 -1.26 28.71 -12.60
C LYS A 110 -1.01 27.23 -12.85
N ALA A 111 -0.69 26.47 -11.81
CA ALA A 111 -0.59 25.01 -11.88
C ALA A 111 -1.90 24.40 -11.39
N ALA A 112 -2.59 23.68 -12.27
CA ALA A 112 -3.83 22.97 -11.93
C ALA A 112 -3.52 21.49 -11.63
N ILE A 113 -3.89 21.05 -10.43
CA ILE A 113 -3.74 19.68 -9.96
C ILE A 113 -5.14 19.06 -9.84
N GLY A 114 -5.31 17.81 -10.25
CA GLY A 114 -6.54 17.05 -10.01
C GLY A 114 -6.45 16.27 -8.69
N ALA A 115 -7.59 15.97 -8.07
CA ALA A 115 -7.68 15.01 -6.98
C ALA A 115 -8.90 14.10 -7.17
N LEU A 116 -8.66 12.80 -7.25
CA LEU A 116 -9.69 11.76 -7.30
C LEU A 116 -9.78 11.11 -5.92
N LEU A 117 -10.82 11.50 -5.17
CA LEU A 117 -10.99 11.06 -3.78
C LEU A 117 -12.34 10.36 -3.60
N PRO A 118 -12.43 9.35 -2.72
CA PRO A 118 -13.71 8.73 -2.36
C PRO A 118 -14.39 9.61 -1.32
N LEU A 119 -15.01 10.72 -1.74
CA LEU A 119 -15.69 11.65 -0.82
C LEU A 119 -17.00 11.07 -0.28
N THR A 120 -17.59 10.14 -1.03
CA THR A 120 -18.72 9.31 -0.63
C THR A 120 -18.37 7.81 -0.73
N GLY A 121 -19.29 6.96 -0.30
CA GLY A 121 -19.13 5.50 -0.35
C GLY A 121 -18.30 4.91 0.80
N PRO A 122 -17.84 3.65 0.68
CA PRO A 122 -17.22 2.91 1.77
C PRO A 122 -15.95 3.52 2.36
N LYS A 123 -15.19 4.31 1.58
CA LYS A 123 -13.97 5.00 2.04
C LYS A 123 -14.18 6.52 2.27
N ALA A 124 -15.43 6.96 2.45
CA ALA A 124 -15.79 8.38 2.62
C ALA A 124 -15.01 9.09 3.73
N SER A 125 -14.86 8.44 4.89
CA SER A 125 -14.13 9.03 6.02
C SER A 125 -12.67 9.36 5.66
N GLN A 126 -11.99 8.45 4.94
CA GLN A 126 -10.63 8.67 4.47
C GLN A 126 -10.58 9.75 3.38
N GLY A 127 -11.53 9.72 2.43
CA GLY A 127 -11.60 10.71 1.36
C GLY A 127 -11.84 12.14 1.86
N GLN A 128 -12.72 12.32 2.85
CA GLN A 128 -12.95 13.62 3.48
C GLN A 128 -11.70 14.12 4.21
N SER A 129 -11.02 13.24 4.95
CA SER A 129 -9.75 13.57 5.61
C SER A 129 -8.68 13.99 4.60
N ALA A 130 -8.58 13.27 3.47
CA ALA A 130 -7.67 13.60 2.38
C ALA A 130 -8.02 14.95 1.72
N LYS A 131 -9.30 15.22 1.48
CA LYS A 131 -9.78 16.50 0.95
C LYS A 131 -9.33 17.68 1.82
N THR A 132 -9.61 17.61 3.12
CA THR A 132 -9.20 18.65 4.07
C THR A 132 -7.68 18.82 4.08
N ALA A 133 -6.92 17.73 4.05
CA ALA A 133 -5.47 17.81 4.03
C ALA A 133 -4.94 18.49 2.75
N ILE A 134 -5.50 18.16 1.57
CA ILE A 134 -5.13 18.77 0.29
C ILE A 134 -5.46 20.26 0.29
N GLU A 135 -6.65 20.63 0.74
CA GLU A 135 -7.08 22.05 0.80
C GLU A 135 -6.16 22.87 1.70
N LEU A 136 -5.78 22.32 2.86
CA LEU A 136 -4.82 22.95 3.77
C LEU A 136 -3.44 23.07 3.12
N ALA A 137 -2.95 22.02 2.46
CA ALA A 137 -1.64 22.05 1.81
C ALA A 137 -1.58 23.07 0.66
N VAL A 138 -2.65 23.20 -0.13
CA VAL A 138 -2.75 24.22 -1.19
C VAL A 138 -2.77 25.62 -0.60
N SER A 139 -3.48 25.83 0.52
CA SER A 139 -3.49 27.11 1.23
C SER A 139 -2.09 27.47 1.75
N ASP A 140 -1.45 26.57 2.47
CA ASP A 140 -0.11 26.76 3.04
C ASP A 140 0.92 27.05 1.93
N LEU A 141 0.88 26.29 0.83
CA LEU A 141 1.79 26.50 -0.30
C LEU A 141 1.59 27.86 -0.99
N ASN A 142 0.34 28.25 -1.24
CA ASN A 142 0.07 29.54 -1.88
C ASN A 142 0.45 30.73 -0.98
N ALA A 143 0.33 30.59 0.34
CA ALA A 143 0.81 31.59 1.29
C ALA A 143 2.35 31.72 1.22
N GLN A 144 3.08 30.61 1.24
CA GLN A 144 4.54 30.60 1.09
C GLN A 144 4.99 31.20 -0.25
N LEU A 145 4.32 30.87 -1.35
CA LEU A 145 4.60 31.46 -2.66
C LEU A 145 4.40 32.99 -2.64
N ALA A 146 3.36 33.48 -1.96
CA ALA A 146 3.13 34.91 -1.82
C ALA A 146 4.20 35.60 -0.97
N GLU A 147 4.64 34.99 0.14
CA GLU A 147 5.73 35.49 0.99
C GLU A 147 7.05 35.57 0.24
N MET A 148 7.33 34.63 -0.66
CA MET A 148 8.49 34.64 -1.55
C MET A 148 8.36 35.63 -2.73
N GLY A 149 7.28 36.41 -2.81
CA GLY A 149 7.02 37.34 -3.91
C GLY A 149 6.74 36.65 -5.26
N SER A 150 6.43 35.35 -5.25
CA SER A 150 6.08 34.60 -6.45
C SER A 150 4.66 34.93 -6.90
N SER A 151 4.47 35.11 -8.21
CA SER A 151 3.15 35.23 -8.83
C SER A 151 2.56 33.87 -9.24
N SER A 152 3.29 32.77 -9.01
CA SER A 152 2.77 31.41 -9.24
C SER A 152 1.69 31.03 -8.23
N ARG A 153 0.66 30.33 -8.69
CA ARG A 153 -0.42 29.81 -7.83
C ARG A 153 -0.77 28.38 -8.18
N VAL A 154 -1.11 27.60 -7.17
CA VAL A 154 -1.60 26.23 -7.31
C VAL A 154 -3.09 26.20 -7.04
N SER A 155 -3.86 25.53 -7.90
CA SER A 155 -5.27 25.23 -7.68
C SER A 155 -5.52 23.74 -7.78
N VAL A 156 -6.47 23.23 -7.00
CA VAL A 156 -6.86 21.83 -7.05
C VAL A 156 -8.31 21.66 -7.53
N ARG A 157 -8.54 20.73 -8.45
CA ARG A 157 -9.87 20.26 -8.84
C ARG A 157 -10.13 18.91 -8.19
N ILE A 158 -11.01 18.89 -7.19
CA ILE A 158 -11.35 17.67 -6.44
C ILE A 158 -12.63 17.08 -7.04
N GLU A 159 -12.62 15.79 -7.37
CA GLU A 159 -13.76 15.05 -7.88
C GLU A 159 -14.02 13.82 -7.00
N ASP A 160 -15.31 13.55 -6.74
CA ASP A 160 -15.74 12.37 -6.02
C ASP A 160 -15.75 11.13 -6.92
N THR A 161 -15.13 10.07 -6.42
CA THR A 161 -15.05 8.76 -7.06
C THR A 161 -16.04 7.75 -6.46
N ALA A 162 -16.60 8.04 -5.28
CA ALA A 162 -17.47 7.16 -4.51
C ALA A 162 -16.88 5.77 -4.19
N SER A 163 -15.56 5.58 -4.32
CA SER A 163 -14.90 4.26 -4.31
C SER A 163 -15.33 3.34 -5.46
N VAL A 164 -15.68 3.90 -6.63
CA VAL A 164 -16.24 3.15 -7.78
C VAL A 164 -15.35 3.29 -9.01
N LYS A 165 -14.89 2.15 -9.56
CA LYS A 165 -14.02 2.05 -10.75
C LYS A 165 -14.51 2.89 -11.94
N ALA A 166 -15.79 2.73 -12.29
CA ALA A 166 -16.40 3.41 -13.43
C ALA A 166 -16.42 4.94 -13.23
N THR A 167 -16.78 5.39 -12.03
CA THR A 167 -16.76 6.81 -11.66
C THR A 167 -15.35 7.36 -11.71
N ALA A 168 -14.35 6.68 -11.12
CA ALA A 168 -12.95 7.11 -11.19
C ALA A 168 -12.46 7.27 -12.65
N LEU A 169 -12.83 6.34 -13.53
CA LEU A 169 -12.50 6.40 -14.96
C LEU A 169 -13.21 7.56 -15.70
N GLU A 170 -14.45 7.88 -15.34
CA GLU A 170 -15.15 9.05 -15.87
C GLU A 170 -14.45 10.35 -15.43
N ARG A 171 -14.13 10.47 -14.13
CA ARG A 171 -13.53 11.67 -13.57
C ARG A 171 -12.11 11.92 -14.09
N ILE A 172 -11.29 10.89 -14.26
CA ILE A 172 -9.94 11.07 -14.84
C ILE A 172 -10.01 11.53 -16.30
N LYS A 173 -11.00 11.08 -17.08
CA LYS A 173 -11.23 11.56 -18.46
C LYS A 173 -11.62 13.04 -18.47
N ALA A 174 -12.47 13.46 -17.54
CA ALA A 174 -12.83 14.87 -17.39
C ALA A 174 -11.63 15.74 -16.97
N MET A 175 -10.74 15.23 -16.12
CA MET A 175 -9.48 15.91 -15.77
C MET A 175 -8.54 16.03 -16.98
N ALA A 176 -8.41 14.96 -17.78
CA ALA A 176 -7.63 14.97 -19.01
C ALA A 176 -8.14 16.02 -20.00
N ALA A 177 -9.46 16.08 -20.19
CA ALA A 177 -10.11 17.07 -21.05
C ALA A 177 -9.90 18.51 -20.57
N ALA A 178 -9.73 18.71 -19.25
CA ALA A 178 -9.39 19.99 -18.64
C ALA A 178 -7.88 20.30 -18.67
N GLY A 179 -7.05 19.46 -19.31
CA GLY A 179 -5.61 19.66 -19.44
C GLY A 179 -4.79 19.33 -18.18
N ILE A 180 -5.39 18.69 -17.17
CA ILE A 180 -4.70 18.31 -15.94
C ILE A 180 -3.74 17.15 -16.23
N LYS A 181 -2.46 17.31 -15.86
CA LYS A 181 -1.40 16.32 -16.04
C LYS A 181 -0.89 15.69 -14.75
N LEU A 182 -1.38 16.17 -13.60
CA LEU A 182 -1.06 15.63 -12.29
C LEU A 182 -2.32 15.41 -11.49
N VAL A 183 -2.51 14.19 -10.98
CA VAL A 183 -3.68 13.81 -10.21
C VAL A 183 -3.27 13.12 -8.92
N ILE A 184 -3.74 13.64 -7.78
CA ILE A 184 -3.67 12.99 -6.49
C ILE A 184 -4.79 11.96 -6.41
N GLY A 185 -4.45 10.72 -6.10
CA GLY A 185 -5.34 9.57 -6.21
C GLY A 185 -5.28 8.87 -7.59
N PRO A 186 -6.13 7.87 -7.83
CA PRO A 186 -7.19 7.39 -6.93
C PRO A 186 -6.71 6.76 -5.62
N TYR A 187 -7.66 6.58 -4.69
CA TYR A 187 -7.35 6.15 -3.33
C TYR A 187 -7.25 4.62 -3.22
N THR A 188 -8.18 3.88 -3.84
CA THR A 188 -8.18 2.42 -3.76
C THR A 188 -7.42 1.77 -4.92
N ASP A 189 -6.85 0.60 -4.65
CA ASP A 189 -6.22 -0.28 -5.63
C ASP A 189 -7.08 -0.49 -6.89
N ASP A 190 -8.35 -0.77 -6.66
CA ASP A 190 -9.36 -1.04 -7.67
C ASP A 190 -9.60 0.15 -8.61
N GLU A 191 -9.63 1.37 -8.06
CA GLU A 191 -9.78 2.59 -8.84
C GLU A 191 -8.50 2.92 -9.60
N VAL A 192 -7.32 2.70 -8.98
CA VAL A 192 -6.04 2.90 -9.65
C VAL A 192 -5.92 1.99 -10.86
N ASP A 193 -6.22 0.69 -10.71
CA ASP A 193 -6.22 -0.27 -11.82
C ASP A 193 -7.14 0.17 -12.97
N ALA A 194 -8.31 0.72 -12.63
CA ALA A 194 -9.27 1.21 -13.62
C ALA A 194 -8.77 2.43 -14.43
N VAL A 195 -7.86 3.23 -13.89
CA VAL A 195 -7.43 4.50 -14.53
C VAL A 195 -5.99 4.48 -15.05
N ILE A 196 -5.12 3.61 -14.55
CA ILE A 196 -3.66 3.66 -14.78
C ILE A 196 -3.30 3.66 -16.28
N ASP A 197 -3.92 2.77 -17.06
CA ASP A 197 -3.66 2.66 -18.50
C ASP A 197 -4.13 3.92 -19.26
N PHE A 198 -5.26 4.50 -18.86
CA PHE A 198 -5.74 5.75 -19.47
C PHE A 198 -4.83 6.92 -19.11
N ALA A 199 -4.43 7.03 -17.85
CA ALA A 199 -3.56 8.08 -17.37
C ALA A 199 -2.19 8.02 -18.07
N GLY A 200 -1.61 6.82 -18.22
CA GLY A 200 -0.34 6.62 -18.93
C GLY A 200 -0.42 7.05 -20.40
N LYS A 201 -1.47 6.65 -21.13
CA LYS A 201 -1.69 7.06 -22.54
C LYS A 201 -1.87 8.57 -22.73
N ASN A 202 -2.30 9.28 -21.70
CA ASN A 202 -2.56 10.73 -21.75
C ASN A 202 -1.48 11.56 -21.07
N GLY A 203 -0.37 10.93 -20.62
CA GLY A 203 0.72 11.59 -19.92
C GLY A 203 0.29 12.24 -18.60
N ILE A 204 -0.64 11.63 -17.89
CA ILE A 204 -1.12 12.09 -16.59
C ILE A 204 -0.37 11.32 -15.51
N MET A 205 0.33 11.98 -14.61
CA MET A 205 0.96 11.33 -13.46
C MET A 205 -0.06 11.14 -12.33
N LEU A 206 -0.12 9.93 -11.78
CA LEU A 206 -0.99 9.56 -10.66
C LEU A 206 -0.17 9.48 -9.38
N LEU A 207 -0.64 10.12 -8.32
CA LEU A 207 -0.03 10.12 -7.00
C LEU A 207 -1.02 9.50 -6.01
N SER A 208 -1.02 8.17 -5.88
CA SER A 208 -1.97 7.46 -5.02
C SER A 208 -1.53 7.51 -3.55
N PRO A 209 -2.41 7.97 -2.63
CA PRO A 209 -2.08 8.08 -1.22
C PRO A 209 -2.24 6.77 -0.43
N ALA A 210 -2.89 5.75 -1.01
CA ALA A 210 -3.30 4.57 -0.25
C ALA A 210 -3.27 3.23 -1.00
N SER A 211 -3.05 3.20 -2.32
CA SER A 211 -2.96 1.93 -3.04
C SER A 211 -1.69 1.15 -2.67
N ALA A 212 -1.81 -0.15 -2.45
CA ALA A 212 -0.77 -1.05 -1.95
C ALA A 212 -0.62 -2.34 -2.78
N GLY A 213 -1.62 -2.66 -3.61
CA GLY A 213 -1.65 -3.86 -4.46
C GLY A 213 -0.36 -4.04 -5.29
N PRO A 214 0.40 -5.14 -5.12
CA PRO A 214 1.66 -5.35 -5.82
C PRO A 214 1.51 -5.36 -7.34
N TYR A 215 0.39 -5.88 -7.84
CA TYR A 215 0.05 -5.97 -9.26
C TYR A 215 -0.05 -4.61 -9.97
N LEU A 216 -0.18 -3.51 -9.21
CA LEU A 216 -0.20 -2.15 -9.75
C LEU A 216 1.19 -1.65 -10.16
N ALA A 217 2.27 -2.25 -9.67
CA ALA A 217 3.63 -1.87 -10.03
C ALA A 217 4.01 -2.42 -11.41
N LYS A 218 3.80 -1.63 -12.46
CA LYS A 218 4.11 -2.01 -13.84
C LYS A 218 5.37 -1.25 -14.31
N PRO A 219 6.36 -1.90 -14.94
CA PRO A 219 7.53 -1.21 -15.45
C PRO A 219 7.16 -0.06 -16.40
N GLY A 220 7.66 1.14 -16.11
CA GLY A 220 7.42 2.33 -16.93
C GLY A 220 6.01 2.93 -16.78
N ASP A 221 5.26 2.58 -15.73
CA ASP A 221 4.01 3.25 -15.43
C ASP A 221 4.19 4.69 -14.94
N ASN A 222 3.06 5.37 -14.82
CA ASN A 222 2.90 6.76 -14.42
C ASN A 222 2.33 6.89 -13.00
N LEU A 223 2.46 5.84 -12.18
CA LEU A 223 1.87 5.73 -10.85
C LEU A 223 2.96 5.82 -9.77
N PHE A 224 2.84 6.83 -8.92
CA PHE A 224 3.60 6.89 -7.67
C PHE A 224 2.65 6.60 -6.50
N ARG A 225 3.13 5.78 -5.56
CA ARG A 225 2.36 5.36 -4.40
C ARG A 225 3.09 5.79 -3.13
N PHE A 226 2.36 6.39 -2.20
CA PHE A 226 2.90 6.78 -0.89
C PHE A 226 2.69 5.71 0.18
N THR A 227 2.00 4.62 -0.16
CA THR A 227 1.92 3.42 0.67
C THR A 227 2.92 2.38 0.15
N PRO A 228 3.65 1.70 1.05
CA PRO A 228 4.44 0.52 0.69
C PRO A 228 3.57 -0.57 0.05
N SER A 229 4.16 -1.39 -0.80
CA SER A 229 3.44 -2.51 -1.41
C SER A 229 3.08 -3.58 -0.38
N ASP A 230 1.94 -4.26 -0.56
CA ASP A 230 1.53 -5.39 0.29
C ASP A 230 2.53 -6.55 0.31
N SER A 231 3.47 -6.62 -0.65
CA SER A 231 4.58 -7.57 -0.58
C SER A 231 5.43 -7.38 0.68
N PHE A 232 5.61 -6.13 1.14
CA PHE A 232 6.31 -5.85 2.40
C PHE A 232 5.45 -6.19 3.62
N GLN A 233 4.13 -6.01 3.53
CA GLN A 233 3.19 -6.47 4.57
C GLN A 233 3.25 -8.00 4.71
N ALA A 234 3.26 -8.72 3.58
CA ALA A 234 3.39 -10.16 3.56
C ALA A 234 4.70 -10.65 4.17
N GLU A 235 5.82 -9.99 3.83
CA GLU A 235 7.13 -10.27 4.41
C GLU A 235 7.13 -10.03 5.93
N ALA A 236 6.61 -8.90 6.39
CA ALA A 236 6.54 -8.58 7.82
C ALA A 236 5.70 -9.60 8.59
N LEU A 237 4.55 -10.03 8.05
CA LEU A 237 3.71 -11.06 8.65
C LEU A 237 4.41 -12.41 8.72
N ALA A 238 5.10 -12.82 7.65
CA ALA A 238 5.84 -14.07 7.61
C ALA A 238 7.02 -14.08 8.59
N VAL A 239 7.80 -12.99 8.65
CA VAL A 239 8.91 -12.82 9.59
C VAL A 239 8.40 -12.81 11.02
N LEU A 240 7.33 -12.09 11.32
CA LEU A 240 6.72 -12.06 12.65
C LEU A 240 6.27 -13.46 13.09
N ALA A 241 5.56 -14.18 12.23
CA ALA A 241 5.13 -15.56 12.51
C ALA A 241 6.32 -16.47 12.83
N ASN A 242 7.38 -16.40 12.02
CA ASN A 242 8.58 -17.20 12.23
C ASN A 242 9.31 -16.83 13.55
N GLN A 243 9.43 -15.54 13.84
CA GLN A 243 10.06 -15.05 15.08
C GLN A 243 9.28 -15.44 16.34
N GLU A 244 7.95 -15.50 16.26
CA GLU A 244 7.09 -16.01 17.34
C GLU A 244 7.07 -17.55 17.41
N GLY A 245 7.85 -18.21 16.55
CA GLY A 245 8.03 -19.66 16.57
C GLY A 245 6.90 -20.44 15.91
N CYS A 246 6.04 -19.79 15.12
CA CYS A 246 5.04 -20.47 14.32
C CYS A 246 5.71 -21.22 13.16
N THR A 247 5.22 -22.43 12.89
CA THR A 247 5.64 -23.25 11.75
C THR A 247 4.56 -23.34 10.68
N HIS A 248 3.31 -23.02 11.04
CA HIS A 248 2.17 -23.04 10.14
C HIS A 248 1.41 -21.71 10.20
N ILE A 249 0.94 -21.25 9.05
CA ILE A 249 -0.05 -20.16 8.95
C ILE A 249 -1.32 -20.73 8.31
N ILE A 250 -2.48 -20.45 8.91
CA ILE A 250 -3.78 -20.71 8.30
C ILE A 250 -4.48 -19.39 8.00
N PRO A 251 -4.86 -19.11 6.74
CA PRO A 251 -5.52 -17.87 6.39
C PRO A 251 -7.05 -17.95 6.49
N ILE A 252 -7.69 -16.85 6.85
CA ILE A 252 -9.10 -16.55 6.56
C ILE A 252 -9.14 -15.21 5.84
N TRP A 253 -9.66 -15.18 4.60
CA TRP A 253 -9.48 -14.02 3.74
C TRP A 253 -10.65 -13.73 2.80
N VAL A 254 -10.76 -12.44 2.47
CA VAL A 254 -11.72 -11.94 1.49
C VAL A 254 -11.29 -12.33 0.08
N GLY A 255 -12.23 -12.88 -0.67
CA GLY A 255 -12.02 -13.45 -1.99
C GLY A 255 -12.01 -12.42 -3.10
N ASP A 256 -11.09 -11.46 -2.99
CA ASP A 256 -10.77 -10.48 -4.01
C ASP A 256 -9.25 -10.34 -4.18
N MET A 257 -8.84 -9.42 -5.04
CA MET A 257 -7.45 -9.25 -5.43
C MET A 257 -6.55 -8.86 -4.23
N TYR A 258 -7.06 -8.14 -3.23
CA TYR A 258 -6.28 -7.84 -2.02
C TYR A 258 -6.02 -9.12 -1.22
N GLY A 259 -7.09 -9.85 -0.87
CA GLY A 259 -6.94 -11.05 -0.05
C GLY A 259 -6.15 -12.15 -0.75
N ASP A 260 -6.47 -12.44 -2.01
CA ASP A 260 -5.82 -13.51 -2.78
C ASP A 260 -4.32 -13.24 -3.01
N GLU A 261 -3.94 -12.00 -3.35
CA GLU A 261 -2.54 -11.63 -3.53
C GLU A 261 -1.77 -11.63 -2.21
N LEU A 262 -2.36 -11.11 -1.12
CA LEU A 262 -1.71 -11.11 0.19
C LEU A 262 -1.40 -12.54 0.66
N ILE A 263 -2.35 -13.47 0.53
CA ILE A 263 -2.13 -14.88 0.89
C ILE A 263 -1.06 -15.53 0.00
N THR A 264 -1.06 -15.21 -1.30
CA THR A 264 -0.04 -15.72 -2.24
C THR A 264 1.36 -15.25 -1.84
N HIS A 265 1.52 -13.97 -1.51
CA HIS A 265 2.80 -13.42 -1.08
C HIS A 265 3.23 -13.96 0.29
N VAL A 266 2.33 -14.06 1.27
CA VAL A 266 2.64 -14.64 2.59
C VAL A 266 3.09 -16.10 2.44
N LYS A 267 2.45 -16.88 1.55
CA LYS A 267 2.86 -18.25 1.26
C LYS A 267 4.29 -18.34 0.74
N GLY A 268 4.67 -17.48 -0.22
CA GLY A 268 6.04 -17.42 -0.72
C GLY A 268 7.04 -17.02 0.36
N GLN A 269 6.76 -15.93 1.09
CA GLN A 269 7.67 -15.41 2.11
C GLN A 269 7.85 -16.36 3.29
N PHE A 270 6.76 -16.99 3.76
CA PHE A 270 6.84 -17.92 4.88
C PHE A 270 7.52 -19.24 4.50
N ALA A 271 7.35 -19.71 3.26
CA ALA A 271 8.08 -20.86 2.74
C ALA A 271 9.60 -20.61 2.69
N ASN A 272 10.03 -19.41 2.32
CA ASN A 272 11.46 -19.02 2.35
C ASN A 272 12.06 -19.04 3.76
N LEU A 273 11.22 -18.92 4.79
CA LEU A 273 11.60 -19.01 6.21
C LEU A 273 11.46 -20.44 6.77
N GLY A 274 11.11 -21.43 5.94
CA GLY A 274 10.90 -22.82 6.35
C GLY A 274 9.53 -23.11 6.96
N GLY A 275 8.61 -22.15 6.95
CA GLY A 275 7.23 -22.31 7.40
C GLY A 275 6.29 -22.79 6.30
N GLN A 276 5.08 -23.21 6.67
CA GLN A 276 4.06 -23.69 5.74
C GLN A 276 2.74 -22.91 5.88
N VAL A 277 2.20 -22.40 4.76
CA VAL A 277 0.80 -21.96 4.75
C VAL A 277 -0.09 -23.15 4.42
N ILE A 278 -0.98 -23.51 5.34
CA ILE A 278 -1.94 -24.61 5.20
C ILE A 278 -3.25 -24.10 4.58
N PRO A 279 -4.10 -25.00 4.03
CA PRO A 279 -5.43 -24.60 3.56
C PRO A 279 -6.19 -23.84 4.65
N GLY A 280 -6.90 -22.80 4.22
CA GLY A 280 -7.70 -21.95 5.08
C GLY A 280 -9.05 -21.62 4.44
N THR A 281 -9.69 -20.56 4.90
CA THR A 281 -11.07 -20.24 4.53
C THR A 281 -11.18 -18.96 3.71
N ARG A 282 -11.63 -19.08 2.45
CA ARG A 282 -11.92 -17.95 1.56
C ARG A 282 -13.40 -17.59 1.58
N PHE A 283 -13.73 -16.32 1.77
CA PHE A 283 -15.12 -15.82 1.78
C PHE A 283 -15.37 -14.78 0.69
N ARG A 284 -16.64 -14.50 0.36
CA ARG A 284 -16.99 -13.53 -0.70
C ARG A 284 -16.83 -12.07 -0.23
N PRO A 285 -16.48 -11.12 -1.11
CA PRO A 285 -16.37 -9.70 -0.73
C PRO A 285 -17.62 -9.09 -0.09
N ASP A 286 -18.81 -9.55 -0.48
CA ASP A 286 -20.11 -9.10 0.03
C ASP A 286 -20.59 -9.86 1.28
N GLU A 287 -19.76 -10.75 1.84
CA GLU A 287 -20.12 -11.54 3.01
C GLU A 287 -20.24 -10.68 4.27
N THR A 288 -21.30 -10.96 5.04
CA THR A 288 -21.62 -10.29 6.32
C THR A 288 -21.85 -11.29 7.45
N LYS A 289 -21.97 -12.59 7.14
CA LYS A 289 -22.24 -13.67 8.10
C LYS A 289 -21.09 -14.67 8.13
N PHE A 290 -20.29 -14.59 9.19
CA PHE A 290 -19.02 -15.31 9.27
C PHE A 290 -19.09 -16.64 10.02
N GLN A 291 -20.25 -17.04 10.56
CA GLN A 291 -20.40 -18.25 11.38
C GLN A 291 -19.88 -19.50 10.66
N LYS A 292 -20.29 -19.69 9.39
CA LYS A 292 -19.90 -20.87 8.60
C LYS A 292 -18.42 -20.87 8.24
N TYR A 293 -17.86 -19.70 7.93
CA TYR A 293 -16.44 -19.57 7.55
C TYR A 293 -15.53 -19.76 8.75
N VAL A 294 -15.91 -19.26 9.93
CA VAL A 294 -15.13 -19.47 11.16
C VAL A 294 -15.25 -20.91 11.67
N ALA A 295 -16.41 -21.54 11.49
CA ALA A 295 -16.56 -22.98 11.76
C ALA A 295 -15.71 -23.84 10.81
N ASP A 296 -15.67 -23.51 9.52
CA ASP A 296 -14.79 -24.15 8.54
C ASP A 296 -13.31 -23.96 8.91
N LEU A 297 -12.89 -22.72 9.22
CA LEU A 297 -11.54 -22.42 9.68
C LEU A 297 -11.16 -23.29 10.88
N LYS A 298 -12.05 -23.39 11.88
CA LYS A 298 -11.83 -24.24 13.06
C LYS A 298 -11.67 -25.72 12.70
N ALA A 299 -12.50 -26.24 11.80
CA ALA A 299 -12.39 -27.62 11.34
C ALA A 299 -11.05 -27.88 10.62
N GLN A 300 -10.59 -26.91 9.82
CA GLN A 300 -9.27 -26.99 9.16
C GLN A 300 -8.12 -26.93 10.18
N ILE A 301 -8.22 -26.07 11.20
CA ILE A 301 -7.26 -26.01 12.31
C ILE A 301 -7.17 -27.37 13.01
N ASP A 302 -8.30 -27.95 13.43
CA ASP A 302 -8.30 -29.21 14.17
C ASP A 302 -7.78 -30.39 13.32
N LYS A 303 -7.98 -30.33 11.99
CA LYS A 303 -7.50 -31.35 11.05
C LYS A 303 -6.00 -31.26 10.80
N HIS A 304 -5.45 -30.05 10.70
CA HIS A 304 -4.10 -29.83 10.17
C HIS A 304 -3.07 -29.39 11.23
N ALA A 305 -3.48 -28.76 12.33
CA ALA A 305 -2.58 -28.25 13.35
C ALA A 305 -2.56 -29.14 14.59
N LYS A 306 -1.51 -29.97 14.71
CA LYS A 306 -1.28 -30.83 15.89
C LYS A 306 -0.88 -30.03 17.13
N ASP A 307 -0.08 -28.97 16.94
CA ASP A 307 0.29 -28.02 17.99
C ASP A 307 -0.20 -26.63 17.60
N LYS A 308 -1.30 -26.20 18.23
CA LYS A 308 -1.94 -24.91 17.96
C LYS A 308 -1.07 -23.73 18.38
N LYS A 309 -0.12 -23.90 19.30
CA LYS A 309 0.83 -22.85 19.70
C LYS A 309 1.86 -22.55 18.63
N LYS A 310 2.04 -23.47 17.67
CA LYS A 310 2.90 -23.32 16.49
C LYS A 310 2.14 -22.85 15.26
N LEU A 311 0.87 -22.49 15.40
CA LEU A 311 0.00 -22.00 14.34
C LEU A 311 -0.24 -20.49 14.50
N ALA A 312 -0.24 -19.78 13.37
CA ALA A 312 -0.79 -18.44 13.26
C ALA A 312 -2.03 -18.45 12.37
N ILE A 313 -3.10 -17.77 12.81
CA ILE A 313 -4.27 -17.46 12.02
C ILE A 313 -4.04 -16.07 11.40
N LEU A 314 -4.03 -16.01 10.07
CA LEU A 314 -3.93 -14.75 9.33
C LEU A 314 -5.31 -14.31 8.84
N VAL A 315 -5.78 -13.17 9.32
CA VAL A 315 -7.05 -12.54 8.91
C VAL A 315 -6.77 -11.46 7.86
N ALA A 316 -6.95 -11.81 6.59
CA ALA A 316 -6.86 -10.87 5.47
C ALA A 316 -8.27 -10.38 5.08
N ALA A 317 -8.82 -9.52 5.92
CA ALA A 317 -10.17 -8.97 5.81
C ALA A 317 -10.19 -7.46 6.14
N ARG A 318 -11.35 -6.81 5.94
CA ARG A 318 -11.51 -5.36 6.15
C ARG A 318 -12.33 -5.07 7.40
N GLY A 319 -11.88 -4.14 8.25
CA GLY A 319 -12.64 -3.52 9.36
C GLY A 319 -13.76 -4.38 9.99
N GLU A 320 -15.00 -4.17 9.56
CA GLU A 320 -16.22 -4.85 10.03
C GLU A 320 -16.19 -6.39 9.85
N GLN A 321 -15.61 -6.86 8.74
CA GLN A 321 -15.46 -8.29 8.47
C GLN A 321 -14.50 -8.92 9.48
N THR A 322 -13.38 -8.25 9.77
CA THR A 322 -12.43 -8.70 10.80
C THR A 322 -13.08 -8.74 12.18
N ALA A 323 -13.82 -7.70 12.56
CA ALA A 323 -14.54 -7.68 13.83
C ALA A 323 -15.56 -8.84 13.93
N SER A 324 -16.30 -9.09 12.85
CA SER A 324 -17.28 -10.19 12.79
C SER A 324 -16.61 -11.57 12.86
N ILE A 325 -15.47 -11.76 12.20
CA ILE A 325 -14.67 -12.99 12.28
C ILE A 325 -14.21 -13.24 13.72
N LEU A 326 -13.69 -12.21 14.38
CA LEU A 326 -13.23 -12.30 15.77
C LEU A 326 -14.39 -12.58 16.74
N ALA A 327 -15.55 -11.96 16.53
CA ALA A 327 -16.75 -12.20 17.33
C ALA A 327 -17.21 -13.68 17.27
N GLU A 328 -17.18 -14.28 16.08
CA GLU A 328 -17.51 -15.70 15.93
C GLU A 328 -16.41 -16.61 16.50
N ALA A 329 -15.14 -16.25 16.32
CA ALA A 329 -14.02 -17.02 16.88
C ALA A 329 -14.04 -17.07 18.41
N ALA A 330 -14.41 -15.96 19.06
CA ALA A 330 -14.52 -15.86 20.51
C ALA A 330 -15.54 -16.83 21.13
N ARG A 331 -16.51 -17.30 20.33
CA ARG A 331 -17.54 -18.27 20.76
C ARG A 331 -17.09 -19.73 20.62
N LEU A 332 -15.97 -19.99 19.95
CA LEU A 332 -15.47 -21.34 19.71
C LEU A 332 -14.26 -21.64 20.59
N GLY A 333 -14.29 -22.79 21.30
CA GLY A 333 -13.17 -23.23 22.12
C GLY A 333 -11.91 -23.57 21.32
N GLY A 334 -10.74 -23.23 21.84
CA GLY A 334 -9.43 -23.51 21.23
C GLY A 334 -9.04 -22.57 20.09
N MET A 335 -9.80 -21.49 19.87
CA MET A 335 -9.44 -20.40 18.94
C MET A 335 -8.46 -19.40 19.56
N ASP A 336 -8.21 -19.48 20.87
CA ASP A 336 -7.32 -18.62 21.64
C ASP A 336 -5.90 -19.17 21.83
N GLU A 337 -5.65 -20.40 21.38
CA GLU A 337 -4.31 -21.02 21.42
C GLU A 337 -3.38 -20.54 20.29
N PRO A 338 -3.85 -20.39 19.03
CA PRO A 338 -3.02 -19.89 17.94
C PRO A 338 -2.70 -18.40 18.10
N LYS A 339 -1.63 -17.96 17.42
CA LYS A 339 -1.37 -16.53 17.22
C LYS A 339 -2.37 -15.96 16.21
N TRP A 340 -2.73 -14.70 16.36
CA TRP A 340 -3.65 -14.01 15.44
C TRP A 340 -2.98 -12.81 14.82
N TYR A 341 -2.98 -12.75 13.49
CA TYR A 341 -2.46 -11.63 12.73
C TYR A 341 -3.54 -11.06 11.80
N GLY A 342 -3.47 -9.75 11.55
CA GLY A 342 -4.33 -9.07 10.58
C GLY A 342 -3.55 -8.14 9.65
N GLY A 343 -4.19 -7.77 8.54
CA GLY A 343 -3.67 -6.76 7.61
C GLY A 343 -3.93 -5.31 8.04
N ASP A 344 -3.29 -4.38 7.36
CA ASP A 344 -3.37 -2.93 7.55
C ASP A 344 -4.81 -2.40 7.53
N ASP A 345 -5.68 -2.92 6.66
CA ASP A 345 -7.04 -2.38 6.48
C ASP A 345 -7.96 -2.65 7.70
N SER A 346 -7.48 -3.47 8.66
CA SER A 346 -8.13 -3.73 9.96
C SER A 346 -7.40 -3.09 11.15
N ALA A 347 -6.17 -2.62 10.98
CA ALA A 347 -5.37 -2.02 12.04
C ALA A 347 -5.97 -0.68 12.51
N LEU A 348 -6.09 -0.49 13.84
CA LEU A 348 -6.62 0.73 14.48
C LEU A 348 -8.00 1.18 13.95
N ARG A 349 -8.81 0.26 13.39
CA ARG A 349 -10.18 0.55 12.97
C ARG A 349 -11.14 0.37 14.14
N GLY A 350 -12.09 1.31 14.28
CA GLY A 350 -13.07 1.34 15.37
C GLY A 350 -13.84 0.03 15.52
N ALA A 351 -14.15 -0.67 14.43
CA ALA A 351 -14.94 -1.91 14.45
C ALA A 351 -14.37 -3.00 15.38
N VAL A 352 -13.04 -3.15 15.47
CA VAL A 352 -12.41 -4.15 16.35
C VAL A 352 -12.37 -3.67 17.81
N THR A 353 -12.26 -2.36 18.04
CA THR A 353 -12.09 -1.77 19.38
C THR A 353 -13.40 -1.36 20.05
N GLN A 354 -14.50 -1.20 19.29
CA GLN A 354 -15.79 -0.70 19.80
C GLN A 354 -16.66 -1.80 20.41
N ASP A 355 -16.61 -3.02 19.90
CA ASP A 355 -17.29 -4.16 20.51
C ASP A 355 -16.41 -4.73 21.64
N GLN A 356 -16.95 -4.75 22.87
CA GLN A 356 -16.21 -5.17 24.05
C GLN A 356 -15.78 -6.64 23.98
N ALA A 357 -16.62 -7.55 23.45
CA ALA A 357 -16.29 -8.96 23.35
C ALA A 357 -15.21 -9.20 22.30
N VAL A 358 -15.30 -8.50 21.15
CA VAL A 358 -14.27 -8.53 20.10
C VAL A 358 -12.95 -7.99 20.62
N ALA A 359 -12.96 -6.83 21.28
CA ALA A 359 -11.76 -6.23 21.86
C ALA A 359 -11.11 -7.11 22.92
N GLN A 360 -11.92 -7.73 23.80
CA GLN A 360 -11.42 -8.67 24.81
C GLN A 360 -10.79 -9.91 24.17
N PHE A 361 -11.40 -10.47 23.13
CA PHE A 361 -10.83 -11.61 22.41
C PHE A 361 -9.52 -11.21 21.70
N ALA A 362 -9.52 -10.11 20.96
CA ALA A 362 -8.33 -9.58 20.28
C ALA A 362 -7.18 -9.32 21.26
N ALA A 363 -7.47 -8.78 22.44
CA ALA A 363 -6.49 -8.59 23.51
C ALA A 363 -5.99 -9.93 24.08
N LYS A 364 -6.89 -10.89 24.33
CA LYS A 364 -6.56 -12.22 24.85
C LYS A 364 -5.58 -12.97 23.94
N VAL A 365 -5.81 -12.92 22.63
CA VAL A 365 -4.94 -13.58 21.63
C VAL A 365 -3.73 -12.72 21.23
N ARG A 366 -3.59 -11.52 21.80
CA ARG A 366 -2.56 -10.53 21.48
C ARG A 366 -2.48 -10.28 19.98
N MET A 367 -3.64 -10.04 19.34
CA MET A 367 -3.73 -9.88 17.90
C MET A 367 -2.81 -8.77 17.41
N ALA A 368 -1.92 -9.09 16.47
CA ALA A 368 -1.02 -8.12 15.85
C ALA A 368 -1.49 -7.78 14.45
N PHE A 369 -1.28 -6.54 14.02
CA PHE A 369 -1.58 -6.11 12.65
C PHE A 369 -0.31 -5.65 11.97
N ALA A 370 -0.05 -6.13 10.77
CA ALA A 370 1.00 -5.55 9.94
C ALA A 370 0.48 -4.23 9.38
N ARG A 371 1.20 -3.14 9.69
CA ARG A 371 0.87 -1.81 9.22
C ARG A 371 2.12 -1.10 8.76
N PRO A 372 2.24 -0.75 7.47
CA PRO A 372 3.38 0.02 7.01
C PRO A 372 3.37 1.45 7.60
N GLY A 373 4.45 1.83 8.30
CA GLY A 373 4.80 3.23 8.53
C GLY A 373 4.00 4.05 9.56
N GLU A 374 3.56 3.48 10.69
CA GLU A 374 3.05 4.26 11.84
C GLU A 374 3.93 4.28 13.10
N THR A 375 5.19 3.83 13.02
CA THR A 375 6.18 4.05 14.10
C THR A 375 7.25 5.05 13.66
N GLY A 376 6.86 6.32 13.69
CA GLY A 376 7.75 7.49 13.70
C GLY A 376 7.74 8.26 15.02
N THR A 377 7.15 7.70 16.08
CA THR A 377 7.25 8.22 17.44
C THR A 377 7.27 7.04 18.40
N GLN A 378 8.38 6.90 19.11
CA GLN A 378 8.44 6.11 20.33
C GLN A 378 7.32 6.58 21.28
N LEU A 379 6.67 5.64 21.97
CA LEU A 379 5.76 5.93 23.07
C LEU A 379 6.49 6.66 24.21
#